data_AF-A0A938STU3-F1
#
_entry.id   AF-A0A938STU3-F1
#
_cell.length_a   1.000
_cell.length_b   1.000
_cell.length_c   1.000
_cell.angle_alpha   90.00
_cell.angle_beta   90.00
_cell.angle_gamma   90.00
#
_symmetry.space_group_name_H-M   'P 1'
#
loop_
_entity.id
_entity.type
_entity.pdbx_description
1 polymer ?
#
loop_
_entity_poly.entity_id
_entity_poly.type
_entity_poly.pdbx_seq_one_letter_code
_entity_poly.pdbx_strand_id
1 'polypeptide(L)'
;MTSVIDRTLPIKEVLALLARFAQAQPRWSLIEADLGIAQSRSVGGSCGHLHRRMVRRSPADPCRRSIDRMRPGWSHALQGRFIVFDGPDGSGKSTQIRRFVQSVRDDGTTVTDVREPGGTPIGEKIREILLDPANVEMDVRAEMLLYMASRAQLMVERIKPALADGHMVLSDRFISSTLAYQGTAGGLSPAEILSVGDVAIGGRWPDLTIVFDVDERVAA
;
A
#
# COMPACT_ATOMS: atom_id res chain seq x y z
N MET A 1 -38.08 10.41 5.28
CA MET A 1 -37.17 11.16 4.38
C MET A 1 -35.76 10.97 4.88
N THR A 2 -34.99 10.23 4.09
CA THR A 2 -33.52 10.20 4.03
C THR A 2 -32.76 9.97 5.34
N SER A 3 -32.64 8.70 5.73
CA SER A 3 -31.60 8.25 6.65
C SER A 3 -30.23 8.53 6.05
N VAL A 4 -29.45 9.34 6.76
CA VAL A 4 -28.04 9.60 6.51
C VAL A 4 -27.30 8.25 6.56
N ILE A 5 -26.81 7.80 5.41
CA ILE A 5 -25.84 6.70 5.34
C ILE A 5 -24.53 7.30 5.83
N ASP A 6 -24.16 6.99 7.07
CA ASP A 6 -22.83 7.24 7.61
C ASP A 6 -21.81 6.46 6.77
N ARG A 7 -21.03 7.18 5.95
CA ARG A 7 -20.04 6.65 4.99
C ARG A 7 -18.65 6.50 5.60
N THR A 8 -18.53 6.49 6.92
CA THR A 8 -17.26 6.26 7.59
C THR A 8 -17.25 4.92 8.30
N LEU A 9 -16.93 3.85 7.57
CA LEU A 9 -16.25 2.73 8.21
C LEU A 9 -14.84 3.27 8.57
N PRO A 10 -14.49 3.42 9.87
CA PRO A 10 -13.23 4.03 10.24
C PRO A 10 -12.09 3.14 9.77
N ILE A 11 -11.01 3.74 9.27
CA ILE A 11 -9.76 3.09 8.82
C ILE A 11 -9.29 1.98 9.78
N LYS A 12 -9.61 2.12 11.08
CA LYS A 12 -9.42 1.11 12.14
C LYS A 12 -10.02 -0.26 11.83
N GLU A 13 -11.15 -0.36 11.13
CA GLU A 13 -11.78 -1.64 10.75
C GLU A 13 -11.08 -2.29 9.55
N VAL A 14 -10.57 -1.48 8.60
CA VAL A 14 -9.73 -1.94 7.48
C VAL A 14 -8.39 -2.46 8.01
N LEU A 15 -7.76 -1.73 8.94
CA LEU A 15 -6.57 -2.21 9.63
C LEU A 15 -6.83 -3.46 10.46
N ALA A 16 -7.96 -3.53 11.17
CA ALA A 16 -8.32 -4.71 11.94
C ALA A 16 -8.57 -5.95 11.05
N LEU A 17 -9.01 -5.75 9.81
CA LEU A 17 -9.14 -6.80 8.79
C LEU A 17 -7.76 -7.29 8.34
N LEU A 18 -6.86 -6.37 8.01
CA LEU A 18 -5.50 -6.69 7.54
C LEU A 18 -4.63 -7.32 8.64
N ALA A 19 -4.78 -6.86 9.89
CA ALA A 19 -4.15 -7.44 11.07
C ALA A 19 -4.57 -8.91 11.32
N ARG A 20 -5.71 -9.35 10.77
CA ARG A 20 -6.19 -10.74 10.87
C ARG A 20 -5.63 -11.64 9.77
N PHE A 21 -5.35 -11.11 8.57
CA PHE A 21 -4.61 -11.82 7.52
C PHE A 21 -3.12 -12.02 7.87
N ALA A 22 -2.56 -11.05 8.60
CA ALA A 22 -1.20 -11.11 9.15
C ALA A 22 -0.96 -12.30 10.10
N GLN A 23 -1.93 -12.73 10.89
CA GLN A 23 -1.70 -13.76 11.92
C GLN A 23 -1.49 -15.19 11.39
N ALA A 24 -1.55 -15.41 10.06
CA ALA A 24 -1.35 -16.73 9.46
C ALA A 24 0.13 -17.13 9.22
N GLN A 25 1.12 -16.21 9.33
CA GLN A 25 2.58 -16.42 9.15
C GLN A 25 3.38 -15.27 9.84
N PRO A 26 4.69 -15.38 10.14
CA PRO A 26 5.30 -14.70 11.29
C PRO A 26 5.43 -13.17 11.14
N ARG A 27 5.08 -12.48 12.23
CA ARG A 27 5.37 -11.08 12.62
C ARG A 27 5.21 -10.02 11.54
N TRP A 28 4.07 -9.34 11.61
CA TRP A 28 3.74 -8.14 10.84
C TRP A 28 3.76 -6.92 11.75
N SER A 29 4.29 -5.81 11.25
CA SER A 29 4.03 -4.47 11.79
C SER A 29 3.16 -3.72 10.78
N LEU A 30 1.91 -3.43 11.12
CA LEU A 30 1.12 -2.48 10.34
C LEU A 30 1.63 -1.07 10.69
N ILE A 31 2.29 -0.44 9.73
CA ILE A 31 2.62 0.98 9.82
C ILE A 31 1.63 1.73 8.93
N GLU A 32 0.72 2.48 9.54
CA GLU A 32 0.01 3.54 8.82
C GLU A 32 1.05 4.62 8.48
N ALA A 33 1.45 4.68 7.21
CA ALA A 33 2.15 5.85 6.72
C ALA A 33 1.09 6.93 6.47
N ASP A 34 0.73 7.68 7.51
CA ASP A 34 0.15 9.01 7.32
C ASP A 34 1.22 9.81 6.56
N LEU A 35 1.12 9.86 5.23
CA LEU A 35 1.89 10.79 4.39
C LEU A 35 1.33 12.18 4.66
N GLY A 36 1.58 12.66 5.87
CA GLY A 36 1.05 13.90 6.40
C GLY A 36 1.36 15.02 5.43
N ILE A 37 0.31 15.57 4.83
CA ILE A 37 0.33 16.92 4.31
C ILE A 37 0.47 17.81 5.54
N ALA A 38 1.72 18.05 5.94
CA ALA A 38 2.04 18.96 7.03
C ALA A 38 1.71 20.38 6.58
N GLN A 39 0.53 20.87 6.97
CA GLN A 39 0.41 22.28 7.29
C GLN A 39 1.41 22.57 8.42
N SER A 40 2.35 23.46 8.12
CA SER A 40 3.35 23.95 9.05
C SER A 40 2.73 24.39 10.38
N ARG A 41 3.20 23.82 11.49
CA ARG A 41 3.36 24.52 12.78
C ARG A 41 4.30 23.74 13.69
N SER A 42 5.41 24.38 14.01
CA SER A 42 6.41 24.00 15.01
C SER A 42 5.82 23.95 16.41
N VAL A 43 6.17 22.93 17.21
CA VAL A 43 6.69 23.04 18.60
C VAL A 43 7.43 21.72 18.93
N GLY A 44 8.63 21.81 19.50
CA GLY A 44 9.50 20.66 19.81
C GLY A 44 9.20 19.94 21.12
N GLY A 45 9.98 18.89 21.38
CA GLY A 45 10.00 18.17 22.66
C GLY A 45 10.66 16.80 22.55
N SER A 46 11.45 16.43 23.54
CA SER A 46 12.56 15.48 23.55
C SER A 46 12.25 13.98 23.63
N CYS A 47 13.25 13.21 23.21
CA CYS A 47 13.58 11.79 23.43
C CYS A 47 13.14 11.16 24.78
N GLY A 48 12.67 9.91 24.73
CA GLY A 48 12.44 9.04 25.90
C GLY A 48 12.25 7.58 25.51
N HIS A 49 12.96 6.68 26.20
CA HIS A 49 13.18 5.25 25.91
C HIS A 49 11.94 4.34 25.93
N LEU A 50 11.93 3.32 25.06
CA LEU A 50 10.94 2.22 25.09
C LEU A 50 11.53 0.94 25.73
N HIS A 51 11.00 0.60 26.90
CA HIS A 51 11.23 -0.67 27.59
C HIS A 51 10.61 -1.86 26.83
N ARG A 52 11.41 -2.89 26.56
CA ARG A 52 10.93 -4.23 26.16
C ARG A 52 10.12 -4.86 27.30
N ARG A 53 8.84 -5.17 27.05
CA ARG A 53 8.11 -6.20 27.82
C ARG A 53 7.81 -7.40 26.92
N MET A 54 8.35 -8.53 27.36
CA MET A 54 8.22 -9.86 26.77
C MET A 54 6.81 -10.41 27.10
N VAL A 55 5.98 -10.67 26.10
CA VAL A 55 4.63 -11.26 26.30
C VAL A 55 4.71 -12.77 26.15
N ARG A 56 4.34 -13.50 27.22
CA ARG A 56 4.20 -14.97 27.25
C ARG A 56 2.94 -15.42 26.49
N ARG A 57 3.02 -16.58 25.84
CA ARG A 57 1.94 -17.21 25.04
C ARG A 57 0.76 -17.70 25.90
N SER A 58 -0.47 -17.56 25.39
CA SER A 58 -1.70 -18.19 25.89
C SER A 58 -2.29 -19.16 24.84
N PRO A 59 -2.82 -20.34 25.21
CA PRO A 59 -3.28 -21.39 24.30
C PRO A 59 -4.80 -21.37 24.08
N ALA A 60 -5.27 -20.53 23.18
CA ALA A 60 -6.55 -20.66 22.47
C ALA A 60 -6.51 -19.60 21.37
N ASP A 61 -6.75 -19.98 20.11
CA ASP A 61 -6.52 -19.09 18.96
C ASP A 61 -7.83 -18.38 18.54
N PRO A 62 -8.11 -17.15 19.03
CA PRO A 62 -9.36 -16.43 18.75
C PRO A 62 -9.48 -15.97 17.29
N CYS A 63 -8.42 -16.05 16.49
CA CYS A 63 -8.39 -15.49 15.14
C CYS A 63 -9.29 -16.26 14.16
N ARG A 64 -9.35 -17.60 14.30
CA ARG A 64 -10.17 -18.49 13.45
C ARG A 64 -11.67 -18.26 13.55
N ARG A 65 -12.18 -17.78 14.70
CA ARG A 65 -13.62 -17.55 14.94
C ARG A 65 -14.16 -16.24 14.36
N SER A 66 -13.29 -15.41 13.78
CA SER A 66 -13.65 -14.05 13.39
C SER A 66 -13.85 -13.83 11.89
N ILE A 67 -13.32 -14.70 11.03
CA ILE A 67 -13.63 -14.73 9.60
C ILE A 67 -15.11 -15.07 9.38
N ASP A 68 -15.64 -16.04 10.13
CA ASP A 68 -17.05 -16.45 10.10
C ASP A 68 -18.05 -15.39 10.59
N ARG A 69 -17.57 -14.25 11.10
CA ARG A 69 -18.40 -13.15 11.62
C ARG A 69 -18.34 -11.87 10.81
N MET A 70 -17.76 -11.89 9.61
CA MET A 70 -17.94 -10.77 8.69
C MET A 70 -19.39 -10.77 8.21
N ARG A 71 -20.14 -9.71 8.53
CA ARG A 71 -21.47 -9.53 7.96
C ARG A 71 -21.30 -9.40 6.45
N PRO A 72 -22.13 -10.07 5.64
CA PRO A 72 -22.13 -9.86 4.20
C PRO A 72 -22.16 -8.37 3.85
N GLY A 73 -21.36 -7.96 2.87
CA GLY A 73 -21.25 -6.59 2.39
C GLY A 73 -20.26 -5.71 3.16
N TRP A 74 -19.35 -6.28 3.95
CA TRP A 74 -18.29 -5.53 4.62
C TRP A 74 -17.38 -4.78 3.63
N SER A 75 -17.18 -5.36 2.44
CA SER A 75 -16.32 -4.83 1.39
C SER A 75 -16.89 -3.57 0.73
N HIS A 76 -18.18 -3.29 0.90
CA HIS A 76 -18.85 -2.13 0.30
C HIS A 76 -18.20 -0.79 0.70
N ALA A 77 -17.64 -0.70 1.91
CA ALA A 77 -16.92 0.51 2.34
C ALA A 77 -15.59 0.75 1.63
N LEU A 78 -15.07 -0.25 0.90
CA LEU A 78 -13.87 -0.13 0.09
C LEU A 78 -14.18 0.36 -1.33
N GLN A 79 -15.46 0.47 -1.72
CA GLN A 79 -15.83 1.01 -3.03
C GLN A 79 -15.31 2.43 -3.22
N GLY A 80 -14.71 2.69 -4.39
CA GLY A 80 -14.06 3.96 -4.73
C GLY A 80 -12.79 4.28 -3.94
N ARG A 81 -12.28 3.35 -3.11
CA ARG A 81 -11.02 3.54 -2.37
C ARG A 81 -9.82 3.09 -3.19
N PHE A 82 -8.74 3.86 -3.08
CA PHE A 82 -7.44 3.53 -3.63
C PHE A 82 -6.51 3.07 -2.51
N ILE A 83 -6.14 1.79 -2.50
CA ILE A 83 -5.33 1.16 -1.47
C ILE A 83 -4.02 0.67 -2.09
N VAL A 84 -2.91 0.84 -1.38
CA VAL A 84 -1.58 0.34 -1.76
C VAL A 84 -1.12 -0.71 -0.77
N PHE A 85 -0.61 -1.82 -1.29
CA PHE A 85 0.17 -2.79 -0.51
C PHE A 85 1.64 -2.63 -0.89
N ASP A 86 2.50 -2.42 0.11
CA ASP A 86 3.94 -2.23 -0.06
C ASP A 86 4.73 -3.13 0.89
N GLY A 87 6.03 -3.24 0.75
CA GLY A 87 6.92 -4.05 1.58
C GLY A 87 8.08 -4.62 0.78
N PRO A 88 9.07 -5.24 1.46
CA PRO A 88 10.21 -5.83 0.77
C PRO A 88 9.78 -7.01 -0.12
N ASP A 89 10.63 -7.35 -1.09
CA ASP A 89 10.47 -8.62 -1.82
C ASP A 89 10.61 -9.80 -0.85
N GLY A 90 9.99 -10.94 -1.16
CA GLY A 90 9.99 -12.11 -0.27
C GLY A 90 9.04 -12.02 0.94
N SER A 91 8.44 -10.86 1.23
CA SER A 91 7.48 -10.67 2.33
C SER A 91 6.14 -11.44 2.21
N GLY A 92 5.93 -12.17 1.12
CA GLY A 92 4.66 -12.84 0.83
C GLY A 92 3.53 -11.90 0.37
N LYS A 93 3.84 -10.62 0.10
CA LYS A 93 2.90 -9.59 -0.38
C LYS A 93 1.98 -10.06 -1.51
N SER A 94 2.54 -10.68 -2.56
CA SER A 94 1.76 -11.16 -3.71
C SER A 94 0.70 -12.21 -3.33
N THR A 95 1.01 -13.07 -2.36
CA THR A 95 0.04 -14.05 -1.84
C THR A 95 -1.10 -13.36 -1.09
N GLN A 96 -0.77 -12.33 -0.31
CA GLN A 96 -1.74 -11.60 0.50
C GLN A 96 -2.64 -10.72 -0.36
N ILE A 97 -2.08 -10.04 -1.37
CA ILE A 97 -2.83 -9.30 -2.39
C ILE A 97 -3.87 -10.22 -3.03
N ARG A 98 -3.45 -11.39 -3.55
CA ARG A 98 -4.38 -12.33 -4.20
C ARG A 98 -5.51 -12.78 -3.27
N ARG A 99 -5.20 -13.12 -2.01
CA ARG A 99 -6.20 -13.54 -1.02
C ARG A 99 -7.18 -12.43 -0.72
N PHE A 100 -6.68 -11.22 -0.49
CA PHE A 100 -7.49 -10.05 -0.18
C PHE A 100 -8.41 -9.67 -1.34
N VAL A 101 -7.88 -9.59 -2.57
CA VAL A 101 -8.68 -9.33 -3.78
C VAL A 101 -9.79 -10.36 -3.94
N GLN A 102 -9.48 -11.65 -3.75
CA GLN A 102 -10.49 -12.70 -3.83
C GLN A 102 -11.58 -12.51 -2.76
N SER A 103 -11.21 -12.27 -1.51
CA SER A 103 -12.20 -12.05 -0.43
C SER A 103 -13.10 -10.83 -0.66
N VAL A 104 -12.55 -9.74 -1.22
CA VAL A 104 -13.34 -8.54 -1.56
C VAL A 104 -14.31 -8.82 -2.72
N ARG A 105 -13.87 -9.56 -3.74
CA ARG A 105 -14.72 -9.97 -4.86
C ARG A 105 -15.83 -10.93 -4.42
N ASP A 106 -15.50 -11.91 -3.57
CA ASP A 106 -16.46 -12.89 -3.03
C ASP A 106 -17.56 -12.22 -2.18
N ASP A 107 -17.25 -11.09 -1.53
CA ASP A 107 -18.21 -10.29 -0.75
C ASP A 107 -19.00 -9.29 -1.62
N GLY A 108 -18.73 -9.20 -2.92
CA GLY A 108 -19.53 -8.44 -3.88
C GLY A 108 -19.01 -7.06 -4.26
N THR A 109 -17.76 -6.72 -3.92
CA THR A 109 -17.13 -5.46 -4.35
C THR A 109 -16.20 -5.67 -5.54
N THR A 110 -16.38 -4.85 -6.59
CA THR A 110 -15.50 -4.85 -7.76
C THR A 110 -14.13 -4.28 -7.41
N VAL A 111 -13.08 -5.02 -7.75
CA VAL A 111 -11.68 -4.63 -7.50
C VAL A 111 -10.91 -4.57 -8.80
N THR A 112 -10.25 -3.44 -9.04
CA THR A 112 -9.20 -3.27 -10.03
C THR A 112 -7.84 -3.39 -9.33
N ASP A 113 -7.20 -4.53 -9.47
CA ASP A 113 -5.83 -4.74 -8.99
C ASP A 113 -4.81 -4.34 -10.06
N VAL A 114 -3.75 -3.62 -9.65
CA VAL A 114 -2.66 -3.14 -10.49
C VAL A 114 -1.31 -3.36 -9.80
N ARG A 115 -0.21 -3.27 -10.54
CA ARG A 115 1.15 -3.44 -10.04
C ARG A 115 2.07 -2.41 -10.67
N GLU A 116 3.01 -1.90 -9.87
CA GLU A 116 4.05 -1.00 -10.34
C GLU A 116 5.47 -1.58 -10.18
N PRO A 117 6.41 -1.21 -11.07
CA PRO A 117 6.19 -0.50 -12.34
C PRO A 117 5.48 -1.44 -13.34
N GLY A 118 4.71 -0.92 -14.28
CA GLY A 118 3.94 -1.72 -15.24
C GLY A 118 2.43 -1.46 -15.23
N GLY A 119 1.66 -2.47 -15.63
CA GLY A 119 0.19 -2.45 -15.62
C GLY A 119 -0.47 -1.77 -16.83
N THR A 120 0.33 -1.24 -17.75
CA THR A 120 -0.08 -0.65 -19.04
C THR A 120 0.93 -1.03 -20.13
N PRO A 121 0.57 -1.04 -21.44
CA PRO A 121 1.52 -1.36 -22.50
C PRO A 121 2.79 -0.50 -22.50
N ILE A 122 2.67 0.80 -22.20
CA ILE A 122 3.82 1.70 -22.04
C ILE A 122 4.55 1.44 -20.72
N GLY A 123 3.81 1.23 -19.63
CA GLY A 123 4.38 0.93 -18.33
C GLY A 123 5.20 -0.35 -18.31
N GLU A 124 4.81 -1.39 -19.06
CA GLU A 124 5.56 -2.64 -19.19
C GLU A 124 6.88 -2.44 -19.94
N LYS A 125 6.91 -1.61 -21.00
CA LYS A 125 8.19 -1.25 -21.67
C LYS A 125 9.14 -0.50 -20.73
N ILE A 126 8.59 0.39 -19.90
CA ILE A 126 9.40 1.09 -18.88
C ILE A 126 9.88 0.09 -17.81
N ARG A 127 9.03 -0.86 -17.41
CA ARG A 127 9.39 -1.93 -16.47
C ARG A 127 10.54 -2.78 -17.00
N GLU A 128 10.54 -3.12 -18.29
CA GLU A 128 11.63 -3.86 -18.93
C GLU A 128 12.96 -3.13 -18.74
N ILE A 129 13.00 -1.80 -18.97
CA ILE A 129 14.21 -0.98 -18.75
C ILE A 129 14.62 -0.96 -17.27
N LEU A 130 13.66 -0.75 -16.37
CA LEU A 130 13.90 -0.64 -14.92
C LEU A 130 14.41 -1.94 -14.29
N LEU A 131 14.00 -3.09 -14.81
CA LEU A 131 14.31 -4.40 -14.22
C LEU A 131 15.37 -5.18 -14.99
N ASP A 132 15.93 -4.61 -16.05
CA ASP A 132 17.03 -5.22 -16.78
C ASP A 132 18.34 -5.07 -15.99
N PRO A 133 18.93 -6.18 -15.49
CA PRO A 133 20.16 -6.14 -14.72
C PRO A 133 21.38 -5.67 -15.53
N ALA A 134 21.27 -5.58 -16.87
CA ALA A 134 22.33 -5.02 -17.71
C ALA A 134 22.45 -3.49 -17.61
N ASN A 135 21.40 -2.80 -17.12
CA ASN A 135 21.37 -1.34 -17.02
C ASN A 135 22.08 -0.80 -15.76
N VAL A 136 23.31 -1.29 -15.50
CA VAL A 136 24.09 -0.98 -14.28
C VAL A 136 24.53 0.48 -14.17
N GLU A 137 24.60 1.21 -15.29
CA GLU A 137 25.01 2.62 -15.34
C GLU A 137 23.84 3.60 -15.08
N MET A 138 22.64 3.10 -14.79
CA MET A 138 21.47 3.96 -14.57
C MET A 138 21.61 4.79 -13.28
N ASP A 139 21.56 6.11 -13.42
CA ASP A 139 21.52 7.02 -12.27
C ASP A 139 20.20 6.91 -11.51
N VAL A 140 20.26 7.05 -10.18
CA VAL A 140 19.09 6.96 -9.28
C VAL A 140 17.98 7.97 -9.65
N ARG A 141 18.31 9.17 -10.14
CA ARG A 141 17.27 10.13 -10.60
C ARG A 141 16.60 9.66 -11.87
N ALA A 142 17.36 9.09 -12.81
CA ALA A 142 16.80 8.53 -14.04
C ALA A 142 15.86 7.36 -13.72
N GLU A 143 16.30 6.47 -12.82
CA GLU A 143 15.48 5.35 -12.33
C GLU A 143 14.17 5.87 -11.69
N MET A 144 14.25 6.83 -10.76
CA MET A 144 13.08 7.43 -10.14
C MET A 144 12.14 8.06 -11.17
N LEU A 145 12.66 8.79 -12.17
CA LEU A 145 11.83 9.41 -13.22
C LEU A 145 11.11 8.37 -14.09
N LEU A 146 11.77 7.25 -14.40
CA LEU A 146 11.15 6.14 -15.12
C LEU A 146 10.01 5.50 -14.30
N TYR A 147 10.21 5.29 -12.99
CA TYR A 147 9.12 4.87 -12.10
C TYR A 147 7.94 5.85 -12.14
N MET A 148 8.21 7.16 -12.08
CA MET A 148 7.17 8.19 -12.12
C MET A 148 6.46 8.23 -13.49
N ALA A 149 7.18 8.02 -14.59
CA ALA A 149 6.60 7.93 -15.93
C ALA A 149 5.66 6.72 -16.09
N SER A 150 6.10 5.54 -15.63
CA SER A 150 5.28 4.32 -15.63
C SER A 150 3.99 4.52 -14.80
N ARG A 151 4.13 5.12 -13.62
CA ARG A 151 3.04 5.46 -12.71
C ARG A 151 2.05 6.45 -13.31
N ALA A 152 2.53 7.52 -13.94
CA ALA A 152 1.65 8.50 -14.59
C ALA A 152 0.76 7.85 -15.66
N GLN A 153 1.33 6.93 -16.44
CA GLN A 153 0.54 6.17 -17.42
C GLN A 153 -0.50 5.27 -16.76
N LEU A 154 -0.11 4.52 -15.72
CA LEU A 154 -1.01 3.64 -14.97
C LEU A 154 -2.17 4.42 -14.34
N MET A 155 -1.89 5.63 -13.84
CA MET A 155 -2.90 6.50 -13.24
C MET A 155 -3.99 6.89 -14.23
N VAL A 156 -3.62 7.26 -15.46
CA VAL A 156 -4.58 7.71 -16.48
C VAL A 156 -5.32 6.54 -17.11
N GLU A 157 -4.65 5.44 -17.42
CA GLU A 157 -5.27 4.32 -18.15
C GLU A 157 -6.09 3.39 -17.26
N ARG A 158 -5.73 3.24 -15.97
CA ARG A 158 -6.27 2.18 -15.12
C ARG A 158 -6.87 2.71 -13.83
N ILE A 159 -6.11 3.49 -13.06
CA ILE A 159 -6.50 3.84 -11.68
C ILE A 159 -7.63 4.87 -11.65
N LYS A 160 -7.45 6.03 -12.30
CA LYS A 160 -8.48 7.10 -12.30
C LYS A 160 -9.81 6.64 -12.91
N PRO A 161 -9.84 5.92 -14.05
CA PRO A 161 -11.08 5.37 -14.59
C PRO A 161 -11.77 4.40 -13.62
N ALA A 162 -11.04 3.44 -13.06
CA ALA A 162 -11.61 2.47 -12.13
C ALA A 162 -12.21 3.14 -10.87
N LEU A 163 -11.54 4.16 -10.34
CA LEU A 163 -12.06 4.93 -9.20
C LEU A 163 -13.32 5.72 -9.56
N ALA A 164 -13.39 6.27 -10.79
CA ALA A 164 -14.58 6.97 -11.28
C ALA A 164 -15.78 6.02 -11.42
N ASP A 165 -15.54 4.76 -11.78
CA ASP A 165 -16.55 3.70 -11.84
C ASP A 165 -16.92 3.13 -10.46
N GLY A 166 -16.33 3.66 -9.37
CA GLY A 166 -16.59 3.22 -8.01
C GLY A 166 -15.91 1.89 -7.63
N HIS A 167 -15.01 1.38 -8.47
CA HIS A 167 -14.22 0.21 -8.12
C HIS A 167 -13.31 0.53 -6.93
N MET A 168 -13.07 -0.47 -6.09
CA MET A 168 -11.89 -0.46 -5.25
C MET A 168 -10.66 -0.62 -6.15
N VAL A 169 -9.63 0.21 -5.97
CA VAL A 169 -8.32 0.02 -6.59
C VAL A 169 -7.34 -0.50 -5.56
N LEU A 170 -6.61 -1.56 -5.90
CA LEU A 170 -5.51 -2.09 -5.11
C LEU A 170 -4.23 -2.07 -5.94
N SER A 171 -3.20 -1.36 -5.48
CA SER A 171 -1.87 -1.36 -6.12
C SER A 171 -0.86 -2.17 -5.33
N ASP A 172 -0.15 -3.07 -6.02
CA ASP A 172 1.10 -3.66 -5.56
C ASP A 172 2.23 -2.65 -5.82
N ARG A 173 2.73 -2.04 -4.75
CA ARG A 173 3.68 -0.91 -4.73
C ARG A 173 3.10 0.42 -5.23
N PHE A 174 3.71 1.51 -4.77
CA PHE A 174 3.41 2.88 -5.22
C PHE A 174 4.57 3.82 -4.84
N ILE A 175 4.30 5.12 -4.64
CA ILE A 175 5.30 6.13 -4.23
C ILE A 175 6.04 5.74 -2.94
N SER A 176 5.40 5.03 -2.01
CA SER A 176 6.05 4.50 -0.80
C SER A 176 7.25 3.60 -1.12
N SER A 177 7.21 2.84 -2.21
CA SER A 177 8.34 2.03 -2.66
C SER A 177 9.46 2.94 -3.17
N THR A 178 9.13 3.98 -3.94
CA THR A 178 10.15 4.92 -4.43
C THR A 178 10.85 5.67 -3.28
N LEU A 179 10.12 6.02 -2.22
CA LEU A 179 10.70 6.59 -1.00
C LEU A 179 11.67 5.62 -0.31
N ALA A 180 11.34 4.33 -0.26
CA ALA A 180 12.20 3.32 0.34
C ALA A 180 13.47 3.06 -0.48
N TYR A 181 13.33 2.77 -1.78
CA TYR A 181 14.45 2.36 -2.63
C TYR A 181 15.27 3.55 -3.14
N GLN A 182 14.66 4.53 -3.81
CA GLN A 182 15.41 5.66 -4.38
C GLN A 182 15.68 6.76 -3.35
N GLY A 183 14.83 6.89 -2.32
CA GLY A 183 15.03 7.84 -1.22
C GLY A 183 16.05 7.32 -0.21
N THR A 184 15.62 6.41 0.66
CA THR A 184 16.45 5.94 1.78
C THR A 184 17.69 5.18 1.32
N ALA A 185 17.57 4.26 0.35
CA ALA A 185 18.73 3.50 -0.14
C ALA A 185 19.52 4.23 -1.24
N GLY A 186 18.85 5.00 -2.09
CA GLY A 186 19.45 5.73 -3.22
C GLY A 186 19.94 7.16 -2.92
N GLY A 187 19.59 7.72 -1.76
CA GLY A 187 20.08 9.03 -1.30
C GLY A 187 19.33 10.25 -1.84
N LEU A 188 18.20 10.09 -2.54
CA LEU A 188 17.34 11.21 -2.92
C LEU A 188 16.56 11.77 -1.74
N SER A 189 16.27 13.07 -1.74
CA SER A 189 15.47 13.63 -0.66
C SER A 189 14.00 13.17 -0.78
N PRO A 190 13.33 12.87 0.35
CA PRO A 190 11.90 12.56 0.34
C PRO A 190 11.05 13.69 -0.27
N ALA A 191 11.44 14.94 -0.06
CA ALA A 191 10.73 16.11 -0.59
C ALA A 191 10.76 16.14 -2.14
N GLU A 192 11.91 15.86 -2.76
CA GLU A 192 12.04 15.75 -4.22
C GLU A 192 11.14 14.63 -4.76
N ILE A 193 11.19 13.44 -4.14
CA ILE A 193 10.39 12.29 -4.58
C ILE A 193 8.88 12.59 -4.47
N LEU A 194 8.44 13.17 -3.35
CA LEU A 194 7.04 13.51 -3.14
C LEU A 194 6.57 14.58 -4.13
N SER A 195 7.40 15.59 -4.43
CA SER A 195 7.07 16.62 -5.41
C SER A 195 6.89 16.05 -6.82
N VAL A 196 7.79 15.17 -7.27
CA VAL A 196 7.66 14.53 -8.59
C VAL A 196 6.51 13.52 -8.59
N GLY A 197 6.33 12.81 -7.47
CA GLY A 197 5.22 11.88 -7.26
C GLY A 197 3.85 12.54 -7.39
N ASP A 198 3.67 13.71 -6.80
CA ASP A 198 2.41 14.46 -6.88
C ASP A 198 2.06 14.84 -8.33
N VAL A 199 3.07 15.26 -9.12
CA VAL A 199 2.93 15.50 -10.56
C VAL A 199 2.52 14.22 -11.29
N ALA A 200 3.20 13.09 -11.03
CA ALA A 200 2.94 11.82 -11.69
C ALA A 200 1.51 11.32 -11.45
N ILE A 201 0.97 11.51 -10.24
CA ILE A 201 -0.37 11.01 -9.88
C ILE A 201 -1.48 12.05 -10.14
N GLY A 202 -1.10 13.30 -10.44
CA GLY A 202 -2.01 14.43 -10.60
C GLY A 202 -2.89 14.61 -9.37
N GLY A 203 -2.26 14.66 -8.19
CA GLY A 203 -2.92 14.88 -6.89
C GLY A 203 -3.77 13.74 -6.33
N ARG A 204 -3.94 12.61 -7.04
CA ARG A 204 -4.72 11.45 -6.54
C ARG A 204 -3.84 10.48 -5.75
N TRP A 205 -3.56 10.84 -4.51
CA TRP A 205 -2.87 9.99 -3.53
C TRP A 205 -3.72 8.78 -3.12
N PRO A 206 -3.11 7.65 -2.72
CA PRO A 206 -3.84 6.53 -2.11
C PRO A 206 -4.60 6.98 -0.86
N ASP A 207 -5.78 6.39 -0.64
CA ASP A 207 -6.54 6.54 0.60
C ASP A 207 -5.85 5.82 1.78
N LEU A 208 -5.11 4.74 1.49
CA LEU A 208 -4.42 3.94 2.49
C LEU A 208 -3.22 3.21 1.87
N THR A 209 -2.09 3.22 2.57
CA THR A 209 -0.91 2.42 2.24
C THR A 209 -0.63 1.45 3.38
N ILE A 210 -0.50 0.16 3.06
CA ILE A 210 -0.26 -0.92 4.01
C ILE A 210 1.11 -1.50 3.73
N VAL A 211 2.01 -1.36 4.69
CA VAL A 211 3.38 -1.87 4.58
C VAL A 211 3.49 -3.23 5.26
N PHE A 212 3.93 -4.20 4.47
CA PHE A 212 4.20 -5.57 4.83
C PHE A 212 5.58 -5.62 5.49
N ASP A 213 5.65 -5.36 6.79
CA ASP A 213 6.91 -5.41 7.54
C ASP A 213 7.24 -6.87 7.93
N VAL A 214 8.42 -7.33 7.50
CA VAL A 214 8.90 -8.69 7.71
C VAL A 214 10.39 -8.61 8.04
N ASP A 215 10.84 -9.38 9.05
CA ASP A 215 12.26 -9.50 9.39
C ASP A 215 13.07 -9.89 8.14
N GLU A 216 14.19 -9.20 7.89
CA GLU A 216 15.04 -9.41 6.70
C GLU A 216 15.45 -10.89 6.52
N ARG A 217 15.70 -11.59 7.62
CA ARG A 217 16.05 -13.03 7.64
C ARG A 217 14.91 -13.96 7.21
N VAL A 218 13.67 -13.47 7.22
CA VAL A 218 12.47 -14.19 6.80
C VAL A 218 12.10 -13.84 5.36
N ALA A 219 12.51 -12.65 4.89
CA ALA A 219 12.29 -12.19 3.52
C ALA A 219 13.34 -12.71 2.52
N ALA A 220 14.57 -13.01 2.97
CA ALA A 220 15.67 -13.58 2.19
C ALA A 220 15.56 -15.11 2.03
#